data_AF-A0A2K4WTM5-F1
#
_entry.id   AF-A0A2K4WTM5-F1
#
_cell.length_a   1.000
_cell.length_b   1.000
_cell.length_c   1.000
_cell.angle_alpha   90.00
_cell.angle_beta   90.00
_cell.angle_gamma   90.00
#
_symmetry.space_group_name_H-M   'P 1'
#
loop_
_entity.id
_entity.type
_entity.pdbx_description
1 polymer ?
#
loop_
_entity_poly.entity_id
_entity_poly.type
_entity_poly.pdbx_seq_one_letter_code
_entity_poly.pdbx_strand_id
1 'polypeptide(L)'
;MTPEHLCELPLVVFEAGSSTRLLINEWFLQAGIRVKPVMELGSIEAIKEMVAAGLGYSIVPRMAVAAVHHRRGLQVLQLVPGLSRTLGIALRQDKPVSKALRQVLDALHNLNATPP
;
A
#
# COMPACT_ATOMS: atom_id res chain seq x y z
N MET A 1 0.34 -4.82 14.95
CA MET A 1 0.88 -5.91 14.12
C MET A 1 2.33 -5.61 13.82
N THR A 2 3.26 -6.44 14.32
CA THR A 2 4.72 -6.26 14.11
C THR A 2 5.21 -7.18 12.99
N PRO A 3 6.41 -6.94 12.42
CA PRO A 3 7.00 -7.85 11.42
C PRO A 3 7.14 -9.28 11.94
N GLU A 4 7.57 -9.45 13.19
CA GLU A 4 7.80 -10.76 13.82
C GLU A 4 6.52 -11.57 13.96
N HIS A 5 5.41 -10.91 14.34
CA HIS A 5 4.14 -11.61 14.44
C HIS A 5 3.51 -11.87 13.07
N LEU A 6 3.59 -10.91 12.16
CA LEU A 6 2.96 -11.03 10.85
C LEU A 6 3.65 -12.09 9.97
N CYS A 7 4.96 -12.32 10.14
CA CYS A 7 5.68 -13.31 9.34
C CYS A 7 5.29 -14.76 9.66
N GLU A 8 4.67 -15.01 10.81
CA GLU A 8 4.14 -16.32 11.21
C GLU A 8 2.77 -16.63 10.57
N LEU A 9 2.17 -15.64 9.90
CA LEU A 9 0.84 -15.74 9.31
C LEU A 9 0.91 -15.96 7.79
N PRO A 10 -0.10 -16.60 7.18
CA PRO A 10 -0.16 -16.78 5.73
C PRO A 10 -0.32 -15.42 5.03
N LEU A 11 0.73 -14.97 4.36
CA LEU A 11 0.77 -13.66 3.70
C LEU A 11 0.27 -13.72 2.25
N VAL A 12 -0.77 -12.93 1.98
CA VAL A 12 -1.28 -12.60 0.65
C VAL A 12 -0.74 -11.21 0.29
N VAL A 13 0.04 -11.10 -0.77
CA VAL A 13 0.79 -9.87 -1.10
C VAL A 13 0.65 -9.50 -2.56
N PHE A 14 1.12 -8.30 -2.90
CA PHE A 14 1.24 -7.90 -4.29
C PHE A 14 2.29 -8.75 -5.02
N GLU A 15 2.07 -8.94 -6.31
CA GLU A 15 3.05 -9.54 -7.22
C GLU A 15 4.43 -8.88 -7.15
N ALA A 16 5.45 -9.68 -7.40
CA ALA A 16 6.83 -9.24 -7.48
C ALA A 16 7.00 -8.06 -8.46
N GLY A 17 7.84 -7.10 -8.09
CA GLY A 17 8.14 -5.91 -8.90
C GLY A 17 7.21 -4.72 -8.66
N SER A 18 6.08 -4.88 -7.98
CA SER A 18 5.26 -3.72 -7.58
C SER A 18 5.97 -2.88 -6.51
N SER A 19 5.83 -1.55 -6.58
CA SER A 19 6.42 -0.62 -5.60
C SER A 19 5.92 -0.90 -4.18
N THR A 20 4.65 -1.29 -4.04
CA THR A 20 4.09 -1.67 -2.73
C THR A 20 4.71 -2.97 -2.21
N ARG A 21 4.96 -3.98 -3.07
CA ARG A 21 5.67 -5.20 -2.64
C ARG A 21 7.07 -4.90 -2.14
N LEU A 22 7.81 -4.03 -2.83
CA LEU A 22 9.15 -3.62 -2.40
C LEU A 22 9.13 -2.97 -1.03
N LEU A 23 8.17 -2.06 -0.78
CA LEU A 23 8.02 -1.40 0.53
C LEU A 23 7.68 -2.39 1.66
N ILE A 24 6.82 -3.38 1.37
CA ILE A 24 6.48 -4.43 2.35
C ILE A 24 7.69 -5.31 2.65
N ASN A 25 8.45 -5.71 1.61
CA ASN A 25 9.66 -6.51 1.79
C ASN A 25 10.71 -5.76 2.62
N GLU A 26 10.93 -4.48 2.32
CA GLU A 26 11.83 -3.61 3.10
C GLU A 26 11.37 -3.53 4.56
N TRP A 27 10.07 -3.35 4.80
CA TRP A 27 9.53 -3.27 6.16
C TRP A 27 9.81 -4.54 6.99
N PHE A 28 9.68 -5.73 6.40
CA PHE A 28 10.11 -6.98 7.05
C PHE A 28 11.63 -7.07 7.20
N LEU A 29 12.38 -6.63 6.18
CA LEU A 29 13.84 -6.71 6.17
C LEU A 29 14.48 -5.83 7.25
N GLN A 30 13.88 -4.69 7.60
CA GLN A 30 14.33 -3.85 8.72
C GLN A 30 14.28 -4.60 10.07
N ALA A 31 13.45 -5.64 10.20
CA ALA A 31 13.42 -6.56 11.34
C ALA A 31 14.31 -7.81 11.15
N GLY A 32 15.09 -7.87 10.06
CA GLY A 32 15.92 -9.03 9.70
C GLY A 32 15.14 -10.21 9.12
N ILE A 33 13.87 -10.01 8.73
CA ILE A 33 12.96 -11.09 8.31
C ILE A 33 12.84 -11.10 6.78
N ARG A 34 12.89 -12.31 6.20
CA ARG A 34 12.52 -12.55 4.79
C ARG A 34 11.26 -13.40 4.75
N VAL A 35 10.15 -12.79 4.33
CA VAL A 35 8.88 -13.48 4.20
C VAL A 35 8.72 -14.14 2.83
N LYS A 36 8.19 -15.36 2.83
CA LYS A 36 7.71 -16.04 1.62
C LYS A 36 6.18 -16.01 1.62
N PRO A 37 5.53 -15.30 0.69
CA PRO A 37 4.08 -15.25 0.66
C PRO A 37 3.48 -16.59 0.24
N VAL A 38 2.24 -16.83 0.67
CA VAL A 38 1.44 -17.98 0.22
C VAL A 38 0.73 -17.68 -1.10
N MET A 39 0.55 -16.39 -1.43
CA MET A 39 -0.15 -15.95 -2.62
C MET A 39 0.32 -14.56 -3.07
N GLU A 40 0.41 -14.38 -4.38
CA GLU A 40 0.74 -13.10 -5.01
C GLU A 40 -0.36 -12.68 -5.98
N LEU A 41 -0.79 -11.42 -5.91
CA LEU A 41 -1.93 -10.89 -6.67
C LEU A 41 -1.61 -9.51 -7.26
N GLY A 42 -2.18 -9.20 -8.42
CA GLY A 42 -1.93 -7.95 -9.15
C GLY A 42 -2.80 -6.75 -8.74
N SER A 43 -3.78 -6.94 -7.85
CA SER A 43 -4.68 -5.84 -7.45
C SER A 43 -5.04 -5.86 -5.97
N ILE A 44 -5.28 -4.66 -5.44
CA ILE A 44 -5.73 -4.45 -4.05
C ILE A 44 -7.06 -5.16 -3.80
N GLU A 45 -7.97 -5.14 -4.77
CA GLU A 45 -9.31 -5.72 -4.57
C GLU A 45 -9.25 -7.24 -4.56
N ALA A 46 -8.42 -7.86 -5.41
CA ALA A 46 -8.18 -9.31 -5.34
C ALA A 46 -7.60 -9.71 -3.97
N ILE A 47 -6.61 -8.95 -3.47
CA ILE A 47 -6.03 -9.18 -2.13
C ILE A 47 -7.12 -9.12 -1.06
N LYS A 48 -7.97 -8.10 -1.10
CA LYS A 48 -9.05 -7.92 -0.12
C LYS A 48 -10.05 -9.06 -0.15
N GLU A 49 -10.46 -9.52 -1.33
CA GLU A 49 -11.37 -10.67 -1.44
C GLU A 49 -10.77 -11.94 -0.83
N MET A 50 -9.47 -12.21 -1.07
CA MET A 50 -8.81 -13.38 -0.50
C MET A 50 -8.66 -13.30 1.02
N VAL A 51 -8.34 -12.12 1.56
CA VAL A 51 -8.28 -11.90 3.01
C VAL A 51 -9.67 -12.02 3.64
N ALA A 52 -10.70 -11.44 3.01
CA ALA A 52 -12.08 -11.53 3.49
C ALA A 52 -12.63 -12.97 3.45
N ALA A 53 -12.14 -13.79 2.52
CA ALA A 53 -12.41 -15.23 2.44
C ALA A 53 -11.63 -16.06 3.50
N GLY A 54 -10.81 -15.42 4.33
CA GLY A 54 -10.05 -16.08 5.39
C GLY A 54 -8.76 -16.77 4.91
N LEU A 55 -8.27 -16.45 3.71
CA LEU A 55 -7.12 -17.13 3.09
C LEU A 55 -5.78 -16.49 3.44
N GLY A 56 -5.77 -15.48 4.30
CA GLY A 56 -4.55 -14.98 4.93
C GLY A 56 -4.62 -13.52 5.35
N TYR A 57 -3.45 -12.91 5.46
CA TYR A 57 -3.24 -11.54 5.92
C TYR A 57 -2.51 -10.74 4.87
N SER A 58 -2.73 -9.42 4.84
CA SER A 58 -2.06 -8.55 3.89
C SER A 58 -1.76 -7.17 4.48
N ILE A 59 -0.82 -6.48 3.82
CA ILE A 59 -0.56 -5.06 4.02
C ILE A 59 -1.03 -4.34 2.76
N VAL A 60 -1.98 -3.43 2.93
CA VAL A 60 -2.51 -2.58 1.84
C VAL A 60 -2.43 -1.10 2.22
N PRO A 61 -2.40 -0.17 1.24
CA PRO A 61 -2.47 1.26 1.54
C PRO A 61 -3.72 1.61 2.36
N ARG A 62 -3.58 2.46 3.38
CA ARG A 62 -4.69 2.85 4.28
C ARG A 62 -5.96 3.30 3.54
N MET A 63 -5.81 4.01 2.43
CA MET A 63 -6.92 4.48 1.60
C MET A 63 -7.80 3.34 1.05
N ALA A 64 -7.22 2.17 0.78
CA ALA A 64 -7.93 0.99 0.26
C ALA A 64 -8.93 0.39 1.26
N VAL A 65 -8.80 0.76 2.53
CA VAL A 65 -9.65 0.33 3.64
C VAL A 65 -10.12 1.53 4.45
N ALA A 66 -10.14 2.75 3.91
CA ALA A 66 -10.50 3.94 4.70
C ALA A 66 -12.01 4.01 4.99
N ALA A 67 -12.84 3.73 3.98
CA ALA A 67 -14.29 3.74 4.11
C ALA A 67 -14.83 2.41 4.64
N VAL A 68 -15.95 2.46 5.37
CA VAL A 68 -16.58 1.27 5.98
C VAL A 68 -16.91 0.20 4.95
N HIS A 69 -17.44 0.59 3.79
CA HIS A 69 -17.78 -0.34 2.72
C HIS A 69 -16.56 -1.05 2.11
N HIS A 70 -15.36 -0.47 2.22
CA HIS A 70 -14.12 -1.13 1.80
C HIS A 70 -13.58 -2.15 2.82
N ARG A 71 -14.14 -2.20 4.03
CA ARG A 71 -13.71 -3.11 5.12
C ARG A 71 -14.64 -4.31 5.31
N ARG A 72 -15.59 -4.55 4.40
CA ARG A 72 -16.57 -5.63 4.57
C ARG A 72 -15.83 -6.97 4.68
N GLY A 73 -16.03 -7.66 5.81
CA GLY A 73 -15.35 -8.94 6.09
C GLY A 73 -13.86 -8.82 6.46
N LEU A 74 -13.36 -7.61 6.72
CA LEU A 74 -11.94 -7.37 7.01
C LEU A 74 -11.75 -6.75 8.40
N GLN A 75 -10.78 -7.29 9.14
CA GLN A 75 -10.23 -6.61 10.31
C GLN A 75 -9.00 -5.80 9.91
N VAL A 76 -8.98 -4.52 10.27
CA VAL A 76 -7.84 -3.64 10.00
C VAL A 76 -7.00 -3.49 11.26
N LEU A 77 -5.71 -3.79 11.15
CA LEU A 77 -4.74 -3.69 12.23
C LEU A 77 -3.67 -2.66 11.87
N GLN A 78 -3.20 -1.93 12.88
CA GLN A 78 -2.12 -0.95 12.69
C GLN A 78 -0.75 -1.66 12.70
N LEU A 79 0.13 -1.24 11.79
CA LEU A 79 1.52 -1.73 11.73
C LEU A 79 2.41 -1.02 12.75
N VAL A 80 3.32 -1.77 13.37
CA VAL A 80 4.33 -1.28 14.32
C VAL A 80 5.68 -1.94 13.98
N PRO A 81 6.69 -1.20 13.48
CA PRO A 81 6.66 0.24 13.19
C PRO A 81 5.70 0.58 12.04
N GLY A 82 5.24 1.83 12.00
CA GLY A 82 4.38 2.29 10.91
C GLY A 82 5.08 2.24 9.55
N LEU A 83 4.34 1.91 8.50
CA LEU A 83 4.82 1.93 7.12
C LEU A 83 4.16 3.09 6.36
N SER A 84 4.97 4.02 5.87
CA SER A 84 4.54 5.16 5.07
C SER A 84 5.30 5.24 3.75
N ARG A 85 4.69 5.86 2.74
CA ARG A 85 5.35 6.20 1.47
C ARG A 85 4.95 7.59 1.03
N THR A 86 5.86 8.26 0.33
CA THR A 86 5.58 9.54 -0.32
C THR A 86 5.14 9.29 -1.75
N LEU A 87 3.99 9.86 -2.15
CA LEU A 87 3.60 9.90 -3.55
C LEU A 87 4.26 11.11 -4.21
N GLY A 88 4.83 10.91 -5.40
CA GLY A 88 5.50 11.96 -6.17
C GLY A 88 4.86 12.14 -7.54
N ILE A 89 5.05 13.31 -8.13
CA ILE A 89 4.64 13.64 -9.48
C ILE A 89 5.88 13.63 -10.38
N ALA A 90 5.88 12.81 -11.43
CA ALA A 90 6.96 12.76 -12.41
C ALA A 90 6.61 13.60 -13.65
N LEU A 91 7.49 14.52 -14.02
CA LEU A 91 7.34 15.41 -15.18
C LEU A 91 8.52 15.26 -16.13
N ARG A 92 8.23 15.34 -17.42
CA ARG A 92 9.25 15.43 -18.47
C ARG A 92 9.89 16.81 -18.45
N GLN A 93 11.22 16.87 -18.32
CA GLN A 93 11.97 18.12 -18.26
C GLN A 93 12.02 18.85 -19.62
N ASP A 94 11.89 18.11 -20.72
CA ASP A 94 12.01 18.62 -22.09
C ASP A 94 10.70 19.22 -22.63
N LYS A 95 9.62 19.20 -21.84
CA LYS A 95 8.31 19.75 -22.24
C LYS A 95 7.96 20.98 -21.41
N PRO A 96 7.58 22.10 -22.04
CA PRO A 96 7.12 23.27 -21.30
C PRO A 96 5.83 22.94 -20.53
N VAL A 97 5.77 23.39 -19.28
CA VAL A 97 4.56 23.24 -18.44
C VAL A 97 3.51 24.23 -18.92
N SER A 98 2.48 23.72 -19.61
CA SER A 98 1.35 24.53 -20.07
C SER A 98 0.55 25.08 -18.89
N LYS A 99 -0.26 26.13 -19.15
CA LYS A 99 -1.18 26.67 -18.13
C LYS A 99 -2.12 25.59 -17.58
N ALA A 100 -2.66 24.74 -18.45
CA ALA A 100 -3.53 23.63 -18.07
C ALA A 100 -2.79 22.60 -17.19
N LEU A 101 -1.57 22.23 -17.56
CA LEU A 101 -0.77 21.29 -16.75
C LEU A 101 -0.44 21.88 -15.37
N ARG A 102 -0.10 23.18 -15.30
CA ARG A 102 0.12 23.85 -14.02
C ARG A 102 -1.10 23.79 -13.11
N GLN A 103 -2.30 24.03 -13.65
CA GLN A 103 -3.55 23.91 -12.87
C GLN A 103 -3.74 22.50 -12.29
N VAL A 104 -3.42 21.45 -13.05
CA VAL A 104 -3.47 20.06 -12.54
C VAL A 104 -2.44 19.84 -11.44
N LEU A 105 -1.21 20.33 -11.60
CA LEU A 105 -0.15 20.20 -10.59
C LEU A 105 -0.54 20.90 -9.28
N ASP A 106 -1.07 22.12 -9.37
CA ASP A 106 -1.51 22.88 -8.21
C ASP A 106 -2.65 22.15 -7.48
N ALA A 107 -3.62 21.60 -8.23
CA ALA A 107 -4.71 20.80 -7.66
C ALA A 107 -4.19 19.55 -6.94
N LEU A 108 -3.24 18.82 -7.55
CA LEU A 108 -2.64 17.62 -6.94
C LEU A 108 -1.83 17.94 -5.69
N HIS A 109 -1.07 19.04 -5.65
CA HIS A 109 -0.35 19.46 -4.46
C HIS A 109 -1.29 19.83 -3.30
N ASN A 110 -2.45 20.40 -3.60
CA ASN A 110 -3.45 20.79 -2.59
C ASN A 110 -4.19 19.58 -1.96
N LEU A 111 -4.11 18.38 -2.55
CA LEU A 111 -4.65 17.16 -1.93
C LEU A 111 -3.94 16.79 -0.62
N ASN A 112 -2.74 17.32 -0.36
CA ASN A 112 -1.99 17.09 0.87
C ASN A 112 -2.51 17.91 2.08
N ALA A 113 -3.49 18.80 1.90
CA ALA A 113 -3.94 19.73 2.94
C ALA A 113 -4.95 19.15 3.95
N THR A 114 -5.29 17.87 3.87
CA THR A 114 -6.17 17.21 4.86
C THR A 114 -5.34 16.25 5.72
N PRO A 115 -4.94 16.62 6.96
CA PRO A 115 -4.30 15.68 7.86
C PRO A 115 -5.30 14.61 8.32
N PRO A 116 -4.84 13.39 8.68
CA PRO A 116 -5.67 12.37 9.33
C PRO A 116 -6.12 12.78 10.72
#